data_AF-A0A0H5LPY8-F1
#
_entry.id   AF-A0A0H5LPY8-F1
#
_cell.length_a   1.000
_cell.length_b   1.000
_cell.length_c   1.000
_cell.angle_alpha   90.00
_cell.angle_beta   90.00
_cell.angle_gamma   90.00
#
_symmetry.space_group_name_H-M   'P 1'
#
loop_
_entity.id
_entity.type
_entity.pdbx_description
1 polymer ?
#
loop_
_entity_poly.entity_id
_entity_poly.type
_entity_poly.pdbx_seq_one_letter_code
_entity_poly.pdbx_strand_id
1 'polypeptide(L)'
;MKLNIEVNCSYICEPIHKQDGSLLAVELLSRFSAKSVDLSMDVEQFIRELGVEGKTKLFHDQLRAVKTYSEWFIANNVLLSINIDFDLASVIVSDDSTRCMIDEMPFLRLEIMETFSNLSDGMNNPLLRELAGRYPLWLDDLGSGGSTLNAVTANIFEYVKIDKHFFWQHNKHTFPILINNIKKYCLGVIVVGVENQDESAQLKGSNIDAMQGYLFHPLTLDELVSQPS
;
A
#
# COMPACT_ATOMS: atom_id res chain seq x y z
N MET A 1 2.80 35.24 13.47
CA MET A 1 1.38 34.85 13.42
C MET A 1 1.34 33.36 13.10
N LYS A 2 1.20 32.48 14.10
CA LYS A 2 0.98 31.04 13.86
C LYS A 2 -0.52 30.87 13.63
N LEU A 3 -0.93 30.67 12.39
CA LEU A 3 -2.29 30.22 12.10
C LEU A 3 -2.38 28.78 12.62
N ASN A 4 -3.05 28.58 13.76
CA ASN A 4 -3.46 27.25 14.21
C ASN A 4 -4.57 26.78 13.27
N ILE A 5 -4.18 26.23 12.13
CA ILE A 5 -5.10 25.56 11.22
C ILE A 5 -5.37 24.19 11.85
N GLU A 6 -6.61 23.98 12.31
CA GLU A 6 -7.07 22.67 12.73
C GLU A 6 -7.25 21.80 11.47
N VAL A 7 -6.32 20.87 11.27
CA VAL A 7 -6.34 19.93 10.15
C VAL A 7 -7.12 18.70 10.59
N ASN A 8 -8.24 18.42 9.92
CA ASN A 8 -8.99 17.19 10.11
C ASN A 8 -8.36 16.10 9.25
N CYS A 9 -8.09 14.93 9.85
CA CYS A 9 -7.67 13.73 9.14
C CYS A 9 -8.87 12.77 9.00
N SER A 10 -9.10 12.27 7.79
CA SER A 10 -10.02 11.17 7.51
C SER A 10 -9.31 10.07 6.73
N TYR A 11 -9.89 8.88 6.68
CA TYR A 11 -9.32 7.73 5.99
C TYR A 11 -10.22 7.27 4.86
N ILE A 12 -9.60 6.92 3.74
CA ILE A 12 -10.25 6.25 2.63
C ILE A 12 -9.50 4.96 2.31
N CYS A 13 -10.21 4.02 1.71
CA CYS A 13 -9.75 2.71 1.28
C CYS A 13 -9.81 2.69 -0.24
N GLU A 14 -8.69 2.46 -0.90
CA GLU A 14 -8.65 2.22 -2.35
C GLU A 14 -8.76 0.71 -2.62
N PRO A 15 -9.80 0.24 -3.31
CA PRO A 15 -10.00 -1.19 -3.52
C PRO A 15 -9.02 -1.81 -4.51
N ILE A 16 -8.58 -3.02 -4.18
CA ILE A 16 -7.70 -3.86 -5.00
C ILE A 16 -8.47 -5.13 -5.36
N HIS A 17 -8.88 -5.26 -6.62
CA HIS A 17 -9.76 -6.33 -7.09
C HIS A 17 -9.01 -7.37 -7.92
N LYS A 18 -9.33 -8.65 -7.69
CA LYS A 18 -8.86 -9.75 -8.53
C LYS A 18 -9.46 -9.70 -9.93
N GLN A 19 -8.90 -10.49 -10.85
CA GLN A 19 -9.42 -10.60 -12.21
C GLN A 19 -10.86 -11.12 -12.30
N ASP A 20 -11.33 -11.87 -11.29
CA ASP A 20 -12.71 -12.36 -11.19
C ASP A 20 -13.68 -11.33 -10.60
N GLY A 21 -13.20 -10.15 -10.22
CA GLY A 21 -13.98 -9.07 -9.62
C GLY A 21 -14.14 -9.16 -8.11
N SER A 22 -13.65 -10.22 -7.45
CA SER A 22 -13.64 -10.30 -5.99
C SER A 22 -12.61 -9.35 -5.39
N LEU A 23 -12.91 -8.80 -4.21
CA LEU A 23 -12.00 -7.92 -3.49
C LEU A 23 -10.84 -8.76 -2.90
N LEU A 24 -9.60 -8.40 -3.24
CA LEU A 24 -8.41 -8.98 -2.64
C LEU A 24 -8.01 -8.21 -1.38
N ALA A 25 -7.95 -6.89 -1.51
CA ALA A 25 -7.40 -6.01 -0.50
C ALA A 25 -7.93 -4.59 -0.63
N VAL A 26 -7.61 -3.75 0.34
CA VAL A 26 -7.72 -2.29 0.24
C VAL A 26 -6.43 -1.62 0.70
N GLU A 27 -6.10 -0.49 0.09
CA GLU A 27 -5.02 0.38 0.56
C GLU A 27 -5.62 1.52 1.39
N LEU A 28 -5.17 1.68 2.64
CA LEU A 28 -5.66 2.74 3.52
C LEU A 28 -4.85 4.02 3.32
N LEU A 29 -5.53 5.07 2.86
CA LEU A 29 -4.95 6.39 2.64
C LEU A 29 -5.51 7.42 3.60
N SER A 30 -4.63 8.33 4.03
CA SER A 30 -5.04 9.52 4.79
C SER A 30 -5.51 10.62 3.84
N ARG A 31 -6.50 11.39 4.27
CA ARG A 31 -6.98 12.61 3.62
C ARG A 31 -6.99 13.72 4.67
N PHE A 32 -6.49 14.89 4.29
CA PHE A 32 -6.40 16.04 5.18
C PHE A 32 -7.26 17.17 4.63
N SER A 33 -8.05 17.79 5.50
CA SER A 33 -8.85 18.97 5.17
C SER A 33 -8.62 20.07 6.21
N ALA A 34 -8.46 21.30 5.75
CA ALA A 34 -8.34 22.48 6.59
C ALA A 34 -9.70 23.18 6.67
N LYS A 35 -10.25 23.40 7.88
CA LYS A 35 -11.58 23.99 8.08
C LYS A 35 -11.77 25.40 7.48
N SER A 36 -10.70 26.13 7.17
CA SER A 36 -10.75 27.55 6.84
C SER A 36 -10.35 27.93 5.43
N VAL A 37 -9.83 26.99 4.61
CA VAL A 37 -9.41 27.31 3.24
C VAL A 37 -9.59 26.09 2.36
N ASP A 38 -10.23 26.30 1.20
CA ASP A 38 -10.37 25.36 0.08
C ASP A 38 -9.01 25.14 -0.64
N LEU A 39 -7.96 24.90 0.14
CA LEU A 39 -6.62 24.60 -0.36
C LEU A 39 -6.54 23.10 -0.60
N SER A 40 -6.28 22.70 -1.85
CA SER A 40 -5.82 21.36 -2.17
C SER A 40 -4.47 21.14 -1.49
N MET A 41 -4.46 20.43 -0.36
CA MET A 41 -3.22 20.02 0.30
C MET A 41 -2.63 18.86 -0.47
N ASP A 42 -1.36 18.97 -0.84
CA ASP A 42 -0.58 17.82 -1.29
C ASP A 42 -0.33 16.91 -0.08
N VAL A 43 -1.10 15.83 -0.02
CA VAL A 43 -1.11 14.90 1.12
C VAL A 43 0.24 14.20 1.27
N GLU A 44 0.84 13.77 0.16
CA GLU A 44 2.13 13.09 0.17
C GLU A 44 3.23 14.02 0.67
N GLN A 45 3.26 15.25 0.16
CA GLN A 45 4.20 16.25 0.63
C GLN A 45 3.98 16.58 2.12
N PHE A 46 2.73 16.74 2.54
CA PHE A 46 2.40 17.01 3.95
C PHE A 46 2.90 15.89 4.87
N ILE A 47 2.62 14.63 4.55
CA ILE A 47 3.07 13.47 5.35
C ILE A 47 4.60 13.38 5.35
N ARG A 48 5.24 13.60 4.21
CA ARG A 48 6.72 13.57 4.09
C ARG A 48 7.39 14.63 4.97
N GLU A 49 6.77 15.79 5.13
CA GLU A 49 7.26 16.90 5.96
C GLU A 49 6.97 16.72 7.47
N LEU A 50 6.13 15.75 7.86
CA LEU A 50 5.91 15.42 9.27
C LEU A 50 7.21 14.91 9.90
N GLY A 51 7.49 15.34 11.13
CA GLY A 51 8.51 14.70 11.95
C GLY A 51 8.11 13.28 12.35
N VAL A 52 9.08 12.48 12.81
CA VAL A 52 8.88 11.09 13.25
C VAL A 52 7.73 10.94 14.24
N GLU A 53 7.60 11.84 15.22
CA GLU A 53 6.49 11.83 16.19
C GLU A 53 5.13 12.03 15.51
N GLY A 54 5.04 12.95 14.53
CA GLY A 54 3.83 13.21 13.76
C GLY A 54 3.43 12.02 12.89
N LYS A 55 4.40 11.42 12.19
CA LYS A 55 4.20 10.18 11.41
C LYS A 55 3.75 9.03 12.30
N THR A 56 4.40 8.84 13.44
CA THR A 56 4.06 7.79 14.41
C THR A 56 2.64 7.96 14.92
N LYS A 57 2.25 9.19 15.29
CA LYS A 57 0.90 9.49 15.72
C LYS A 57 -0.13 9.17 14.64
N LEU A 58 0.11 9.63 13.40
CA LEU A 58 -0.77 9.35 12.27
C LEU A 58 -0.92 7.84 12.04
N PHE A 59 0.19 7.10 12.04
CA PHE A 59 0.20 5.66 11.87
C PHE A 59 -0.58 4.95 12.99
N HIS A 60 -0.40 5.35 14.25
CA HIS A 60 -1.19 4.82 15.36
C HIS A 60 -2.67 5.12 15.24
N ASP A 61 -3.04 6.31 14.76
CA ASP A 61 -4.44 6.68 14.53
C ASP A 61 -5.05 5.86 13.38
N GLN A 62 -4.29 5.56 12.32
CA GLN A 62 -4.68 4.63 11.26
C GLN A 62 -4.89 3.21 11.82
N LEU A 63 -3.94 2.68 12.61
CA LEU A 63 -4.06 1.35 13.23
C LEU A 63 -5.29 1.25 14.13
N ARG A 64 -5.57 2.28 14.94
CA ARG A 64 -6.78 2.32 15.80
C ARG A 64 -8.06 2.34 14.97
N ALA A 65 -8.09 3.11 13.89
CA ALA A 65 -9.25 3.19 13.01
C ALA A 65 -9.50 1.86 12.29
N VAL A 66 -8.46 1.18 11.81
CA VAL A 66 -8.61 -0.13 11.15
C VAL A 66 -9.01 -1.22 12.15
N LYS A 67 -8.45 -1.19 13.37
CA LYS A 67 -8.72 -2.21 14.40
C LYS A 67 -10.21 -2.38 14.68
N THR A 68 -11.01 -1.32 14.60
CA THR A 68 -12.47 -1.40 14.83
C THR A 68 -13.22 -2.24 13.80
N TYR A 69 -12.62 -2.51 12.64
CA TYR A 69 -13.20 -3.31 11.54
C TYR A 69 -12.52 -4.68 11.37
N SER A 70 -11.69 -5.12 12.32
CA SER A 70 -10.88 -6.34 12.21
C SER A 70 -11.70 -7.59 11.90
N GLU A 71 -12.87 -7.76 12.53
CA GLU A 71 -13.73 -8.93 12.30
C GLU A 71 -14.16 -9.04 10.84
N TRP A 72 -14.45 -7.92 10.18
CA TRP A 72 -14.86 -7.92 8.77
C TRP A 72 -13.72 -8.33 7.85
N PHE A 73 -12.51 -7.79 8.04
CA PHE A 73 -11.34 -8.16 7.23
C PHE A 73 -11.03 -9.65 7.35
N ILE A 74 -11.07 -10.18 8.58
CA ILE A 74 -10.81 -11.60 8.85
C ILE A 74 -11.91 -12.48 8.23
N ALA A 75 -13.19 -12.15 8.45
CA ALA A 75 -14.31 -12.96 7.98
C ALA A 75 -14.41 -13.01 6.44
N ASN A 76 -14.07 -11.91 5.76
CA ASN A 76 -14.12 -11.81 4.31
C ASN A 76 -12.79 -12.17 3.62
N ASN A 77 -11.74 -12.46 4.40
CA ASN A 77 -10.39 -12.73 3.89
C ASN A 77 -9.89 -11.61 2.95
N VAL A 78 -10.11 -10.36 3.37
CA VAL A 78 -9.67 -9.15 2.68
C VAL A 78 -8.44 -8.61 3.41
N LEU A 79 -7.38 -8.30 2.66
CA LEU A 79 -6.16 -7.72 3.21
C LEU A 79 -6.27 -6.19 3.29
N LEU A 80 -5.48 -5.56 4.14
CA LEU A 80 -5.35 -4.11 4.19
C LEU A 80 -3.88 -3.71 4.17
N SER A 81 -3.49 -2.80 3.28
CA SER A 81 -2.15 -2.24 3.24
C SER A 81 -2.10 -0.82 3.81
N ILE A 82 -1.00 -0.51 4.52
CA ILE A 82 -0.67 0.85 4.98
C ILE A 82 0.76 1.17 4.57
N ASN A 83 0.93 2.33 3.95
CA ASN A 83 2.23 2.88 3.57
C ASN A 83 3.09 3.21 4.79
N ILE A 84 4.34 2.74 4.77
CA ILE A 84 5.37 3.09 5.74
C ILE A 84 6.63 3.59 5.04
N ASP A 85 7.25 4.62 5.60
CA ASP A 85 8.56 5.10 5.18
C ASP A 85 9.67 4.60 6.11
N PHE A 86 10.90 5.05 5.88
CA PHE A 86 12.06 4.64 6.67
C PHE A 86 11.94 5.00 8.16
N ASP A 87 11.33 6.14 8.48
CA ASP A 87 11.12 6.59 9.86
C ASP A 87 10.14 5.65 10.57
N LEU A 88 8.99 5.38 9.95
CA LEU A 88 7.99 4.46 10.49
C LEU A 88 8.50 3.02 10.60
N ALA A 89 9.24 2.54 9.60
CA ALA A 89 9.92 1.26 9.67
C ALA A 89 10.82 1.16 10.91
N SER A 90 11.61 2.20 11.19
CA SER A 90 12.47 2.26 12.36
C SER A 90 11.68 2.28 13.67
N VAL A 91 10.56 3.00 13.72
CA VAL A 91 9.64 3.01 14.86
C VAL A 91 9.05 1.62 15.10
N ILE A 92 8.52 0.96 14.06
CA ILE A 92 7.91 -0.36 14.15
C ILE A 92 8.90 -1.40 14.68
N VAL A 93 10.16 -1.36 14.24
CA VAL A 93 11.18 -2.32 14.72
C VAL A 93 11.58 -2.07 16.18
N SER A 94 11.57 -0.81 16.63
CA SER A 94 12.08 -0.41 17.95
C SER A 94 11.02 -0.32 19.04
N ASP A 95 9.74 -0.10 18.70
CA ASP A 95 8.68 0.14 19.66
C ASP A 95 7.72 -1.06 19.82
N ASP A 96 7.76 -1.69 20.99
CA ASP A 96 6.92 -2.85 21.33
C ASP A 96 5.42 -2.53 21.26
N SER A 97 5.01 -1.32 21.66
CA SER A 97 3.60 -0.94 21.64
C SER A 97 3.05 -0.91 20.23
N THR A 98 3.80 -0.34 19.28
CA THR A 98 3.45 -0.33 17.85
C THR A 98 3.36 -1.75 17.31
N ARG A 99 4.31 -2.63 17.66
CA ARG A 99 4.28 -4.04 17.24
C ARG A 99 3.06 -4.77 17.77
N CYS A 100 2.71 -4.60 19.04
CA CYS A 100 1.52 -5.19 19.63
C CYS A 100 0.24 -4.77 18.90
N MET A 101 0.13 -3.50 18.48
CA MET A 101 -1.01 -3.03 17.70
C MET A 101 -1.10 -3.72 16.33
N ILE A 102 0.03 -3.91 15.64
CA ILE A 102 0.06 -4.59 14.33
C ILE A 102 -0.24 -6.08 14.48
N ASP A 103 0.33 -6.74 15.50
CA ASP A 103 0.20 -8.18 15.72
C ASP A 103 -1.27 -8.62 15.95
N GLU A 104 -2.14 -7.71 16.41
CA GLU A 104 -3.58 -7.97 16.56
C GLU A 104 -4.36 -7.98 15.24
N MET A 105 -3.73 -7.57 14.13
CA MET A 105 -4.36 -7.40 12.82
C MET A 105 -3.64 -8.25 11.76
N PRO A 106 -3.89 -9.58 11.70
CA PRO A 106 -3.17 -10.49 10.80
C PRO A 106 -3.42 -10.24 9.31
N PHE A 107 -4.45 -9.46 8.97
CA PHE A 107 -4.77 -9.01 7.62
C PHE A 107 -3.97 -7.77 7.17
N LEU A 108 -3.28 -7.10 8.11
CA LEU A 108 -2.49 -5.91 7.81
C LEU A 108 -1.22 -6.26 7.02
N ARG A 109 -0.87 -5.41 6.06
CA ARG A 109 0.32 -5.47 5.24
C ARG A 109 1.03 -4.13 5.29
N LEU A 110 2.35 -4.18 5.49
CA LEU A 110 3.17 -2.96 5.49
C LEU A 110 3.66 -2.71 4.07
N GLU A 111 3.30 -1.57 3.52
CA GLU A 111 3.60 -1.21 2.16
C GLU A 111 4.79 -0.26 2.09
N ILE A 112 5.76 -0.61 1.25
CA ILE A 112 7.04 0.08 1.13
C ILE A 112 7.23 0.49 -0.32
N MET A 113 7.50 1.76 -0.57
CA MET A 113 7.74 2.26 -1.93
C MET A 113 9.08 1.81 -2.49
N GLU A 114 9.19 1.77 -3.82
CA GLU A 114 10.44 1.48 -4.53
C GLU A 114 11.60 2.43 -4.14
N THR A 115 11.29 3.65 -3.71
CA THR A 115 12.26 4.68 -3.29
C THR A 115 12.75 4.52 -1.85
N PHE A 116 12.36 3.46 -1.14
CA PHE A 116 12.76 3.22 0.23
C PHE A 116 14.30 3.14 0.37
N SER A 117 14.82 3.74 1.45
CA SER A 117 16.27 3.89 1.63
C SER A 117 16.96 2.53 1.74
N ASN A 118 17.96 2.32 0.89
CA ASN A 118 18.73 1.08 0.78
C ASN A 118 17.85 -0.17 0.54
N LEU A 119 16.79 -0.02 -0.27
CA LEU A 119 15.91 -1.12 -0.65
C LEU A 119 16.65 -2.24 -1.40
N SER A 120 17.62 -1.88 -2.25
CA SER A 120 18.39 -2.83 -3.06
C SER A 120 19.24 -3.81 -2.25
N ASP A 121 19.50 -3.50 -0.97
CA ASP A 121 20.26 -4.36 -0.07
C ASP A 121 19.43 -5.57 0.39
N GLY A 122 18.10 -5.54 0.22
CA GLY A 122 17.19 -6.63 0.57
C GLY A 122 17.41 -7.10 2.01
N MET A 123 17.64 -8.40 2.20
CA MET A 123 17.90 -9.00 3.53
C MET A 123 19.21 -8.57 4.19
N ASN A 124 20.11 -7.88 3.47
CA ASN A 124 21.31 -7.27 4.07
C ASN A 124 20.99 -5.94 4.76
N ASN A 125 19.86 -5.30 4.42
CA ASN A 125 19.35 -4.16 5.17
C ASN A 125 18.76 -4.68 6.50
N PRO A 126 19.33 -4.34 7.66
CA PRO A 126 18.85 -4.86 8.94
C PRO A 126 17.40 -4.51 9.19
N LEU A 127 16.97 -3.31 8.79
CA LEU A 127 15.61 -2.85 9.01
C LEU A 127 14.59 -3.67 8.22
N LEU A 128 14.86 -3.90 6.92
CA LEU A 128 14.02 -4.75 6.08
C LEU A 128 14.01 -6.20 6.56
N ARG A 129 15.16 -6.72 7.00
CA ARG A 129 15.25 -8.07 7.55
C ARG A 129 14.40 -8.25 8.80
N GLU A 130 14.45 -7.31 9.74
CA GLU A 130 13.63 -7.36 10.96
C GLU A 130 12.13 -7.25 10.63
N LEU A 131 11.75 -6.34 9.72
CA LEU A 131 10.37 -6.18 9.28
C LEU A 131 9.86 -7.44 8.57
N ALA A 132 10.56 -7.92 7.55
CA ALA A 132 10.18 -9.10 6.77
C ALA A 132 10.17 -10.39 7.60
N GLY A 133 10.96 -10.43 8.69
CA GLY A 133 10.97 -11.54 9.64
C GLY A 133 9.70 -11.62 10.51
N ARG A 134 8.89 -10.55 10.58
CA ARG A 134 7.71 -10.49 11.44
C ARG A 134 6.41 -10.15 10.71
N TYR A 135 6.46 -9.31 9.69
CA TYR A 135 5.30 -8.78 8.99
C TYR A 135 5.39 -9.05 7.49
N PRO A 136 4.29 -9.39 6.81
CA PRO A 136 4.30 -9.50 5.36
C PRO A 136 4.39 -8.10 4.76
N LEU A 137 5.35 -7.93 3.85
CA LEU A 137 5.67 -6.67 3.21
C LEU A 137 5.14 -6.62 1.79
N TRP A 138 4.65 -5.47 1.37
CA TRP A 138 4.26 -5.17 0.01
C TRP A 138 5.23 -4.14 -0.58
N LEU A 139 5.58 -4.31 -1.85
CA LEU A 139 6.38 -3.33 -2.59
C LEU A 139 5.46 -2.50 -3.47
N ASP A 140 5.51 -1.18 -3.35
CA ASP A 140 4.79 -0.25 -4.22
C ASP A 140 5.68 0.45 -5.24
N ASP A 141 5.05 0.94 -6.31
CA ASP A 141 5.67 1.72 -7.39
C ASP A 141 6.83 1.01 -8.12
N LEU A 142 6.79 -0.32 -8.24
CA LEU A 142 7.83 -1.04 -8.99
C LEU A 142 7.83 -0.61 -10.47
N GLY A 143 8.97 -0.10 -10.92
CA GLY A 143 9.16 0.37 -12.30
C GLY A 143 9.15 1.89 -12.43
N SER A 144 8.99 2.63 -11.32
CA SER A 144 9.09 4.09 -11.25
C SER A 144 10.53 4.59 -11.36
N GLY A 145 11.52 3.69 -11.22
CA GLY A 145 12.95 3.98 -11.39
C GLY A 145 13.70 4.18 -10.08
N GLY A 146 13.08 3.85 -8.94
CA GLY A 146 13.69 3.97 -7.61
C GLY A 146 14.63 2.81 -7.22
N SER A 147 14.49 1.63 -7.83
CA SER A 147 15.26 0.45 -7.45
C SER A 147 15.63 -0.42 -8.66
N THR A 148 16.65 -1.25 -8.46
CA THR A 148 17.00 -2.31 -9.40
C THR A 148 16.30 -3.60 -8.97
N LEU A 149 15.96 -4.46 -9.94
CA LEU A 149 15.36 -5.79 -9.79
C LEU A 149 15.81 -6.59 -8.55
N ASN A 150 17.03 -6.33 -8.06
CA ASN A 150 17.63 -6.80 -6.81
C ASN A 150 16.65 -6.84 -5.62
N ALA A 151 15.89 -5.77 -5.37
CA ALA A 151 14.95 -5.72 -4.25
C ALA A 151 13.85 -6.78 -4.36
N VAL A 152 13.27 -6.92 -5.55
CA VAL A 152 12.27 -7.96 -5.87
C VAL A 152 12.91 -9.35 -5.75
N THR A 153 14.11 -9.54 -6.30
CA THR A 153 14.81 -10.84 -6.26
C THR A 153 15.24 -11.28 -4.86
N ALA A 154 15.22 -10.37 -3.87
CA ALA A 154 15.44 -10.71 -2.47
C ALA A 154 14.31 -11.57 -1.88
N ASN A 155 13.16 -11.67 -2.58
CA ASN A 155 12.03 -12.53 -2.22
C ASN A 155 11.49 -12.26 -0.80
N ILE A 156 11.41 -10.96 -0.44
CA ILE A 156 10.92 -10.50 0.86
C ILE A 156 9.49 -9.94 0.82
N PHE A 157 8.96 -9.70 -0.39
CA PHE A 157 7.64 -9.10 -0.60
C PHE A 157 6.60 -10.17 -0.90
N GLU A 158 5.47 -10.13 -0.20
CA GLU A 158 4.31 -10.97 -0.46
C GLU A 158 3.66 -10.53 -1.78
N TYR A 159 3.33 -9.25 -1.91
CA TYR A 159 2.84 -8.67 -3.15
C TYR A 159 3.76 -7.56 -3.67
N VAL A 160 3.81 -7.47 -5.00
CA VAL A 160 4.51 -6.41 -5.72
C VAL A 160 3.49 -5.67 -6.57
N LYS A 161 3.36 -4.37 -6.35
CA LYS A 161 2.52 -3.46 -7.13
C LYS A 161 3.35 -2.83 -8.25
N ILE A 162 2.88 -2.98 -9.48
CA ILE A 162 3.49 -2.41 -10.69
C ILE A 162 3.00 -0.97 -10.85
N ASP A 163 3.93 -0.03 -11.00
CA ASP A 163 3.63 1.38 -11.22
C ASP A 163 2.75 1.60 -12.46
N LYS A 164 1.86 2.60 -12.38
CA LYS A 164 0.92 2.96 -13.45
C LYS A 164 1.63 3.41 -14.72
N HIS A 165 2.70 4.20 -14.61
CA HIS A 165 3.42 4.69 -15.79
C HIS A 165 4.19 3.54 -16.44
N PHE A 166 4.74 2.63 -15.65
CA PHE A 166 5.31 1.38 -16.15
C PHE A 166 4.27 0.56 -16.92
N PHE A 167 3.08 0.34 -16.36
CA PHE A 167 2.00 -0.37 -17.06
C PHE A 167 1.62 0.30 -18.38
N TRP A 168 1.36 1.61 -18.39
CA TRP A 168 0.90 2.33 -19.58
C TRP A 168 1.93 2.40 -20.71
N GLN A 169 3.23 2.33 -20.38
CA GLN A 169 4.31 2.36 -21.38
C GLN A 169 4.58 0.99 -22.03
N HIS A 170 4.14 -0.11 -21.41
CA HIS A 170 4.43 -1.46 -21.90
C HIS A 170 3.29 -2.01 -22.75
N ASN A 171 3.64 -2.63 -23.87
CA ASN A 171 2.66 -3.26 -24.75
C ASN A 171 2.22 -4.65 -24.25
N LYS A 172 1.08 -5.12 -24.75
CA LYS A 172 0.45 -6.41 -24.42
C LYS A 172 1.32 -7.66 -24.63
N HIS A 173 2.40 -7.58 -25.42
CA HIS A 173 3.26 -8.73 -25.69
C HIS A 173 4.40 -8.86 -24.68
N THR A 174 5.03 -7.76 -24.28
CA THR A 174 6.16 -7.78 -23.34
C THR A 174 5.70 -7.82 -21.89
N PHE A 175 4.56 -7.18 -21.58
CA PHE A 175 4.06 -7.08 -20.21
C PHE A 175 3.87 -8.46 -19.53
N PRO A 176 3.21 -9.46 -20.15
CA PRO A 176 3.06 -10.78 -19.52
C PRO A 176 4.40 -11.48 -19.21
N ILE A 177 5.43 -11.26 -20.03
CA ILE A 177 6.77 -11.83 -19.82
C ILE A 177 7.41 -11.23 -18.56
N LEU A 178 7.29 -9.91 -18.38
CA LEU A 178 7.79 -9.19 -17.21
C LEU A 178 7.08 -9.66 -15.94
N ILE A 179 5.75 -9.73 -15.96
CA ILE A 179 4.94 -10.22 -14.84
C ILE A 179 5.36 -11.64 -14.45
N ASN A 180 5.51 -12.55 -15.42
CA ASN A 180 5.96 -13.92 -15.16
C ASN A 180 7.38 -14.01 -14.57
N ASN A 181 8.25 -13.03 -14.82
CA ASN A 181 9.57 -12.99 -14.21
C ASN A 181 9.51 -12.46 -12.77
N ILE A 182 8.70 -11.43 -12.51
CA ILE A 182 8.52 -10.85 -11.17
C ILE A 182 7.87 -11.88 -10.23
N LYS A 183 6.83 -12.57 -10.70
CA LYS A 183 6.06 -13.55 -9.93
C LYS A 183 6.87 -14.78 -9.47
N LYS A 184 8.11 -14.93 -9.91
CA LYS A 184 9.05 -15.94 -9.38
C LYS A 184 9.57 -15.59 -7.98
N TYR A 185 9.41 -14.33 -7.54
CA TYR A 185 10.01 -13.80 -6.32
C TYR A 185 8.99 -13.17 -5.37
N CYS A 186 7.69 -13.37 -5.61
CA CYS A 186 6.61 -12.91 -4.74
C CYS A 186 5.41 -13.86 -4.85
N LEU A 187 4.48 -13.75 -3.90
CA LEU A 187 3.23 -14.52 -3.93
C LEU A 187 2.32 -14.01 -5.04
N GLY A 188 2.27 -12.70 -5.26
CA GLY A 188 1.45 -12.13 -6.32
C GLY A 188 1.89 -10.77 -6.83
N VAL A 189 1.32 -10.39 -7.96
CA VAL A 189 1.56 -9.12 -8.64
C VAL A 189 0.26 -8.36 -8.79
N ILE A 190 0.27 -7.09 -8.38
CA ILE A 190 -0.86 -6.16 -8.49
C ILE A 190 -0.49 -5.12 -9.55
N VAL A 191 -1.41 -4.77 -10.44
CA VAL A 191 -1.20 -3.68 -11.41
C VAL A 191 -1.97 -2.45 -10.98
N VAL A 192 -1.26 -1.35 -10.77
CA VAL A 192 -1.83 -0.05 -10.40
C VAL A 192 -2.08 0.77 -11.68
N GLY A 193 -3.04 1.70 -11.62
CA GLY A 193 -3.37 2.59 -12.74
C GLY A 193 -4.31 1.96 -13.77
N VAL A 194 -5.16 1.03 -13.34
CA VAL A 194 -6.27 0.54 -14.17
C VAL A 194 -7.46 1.49 -14.00
N GLU A 195 -7.66 2.36 -14.98
CA GLU A 195 -8.65 3.44 -14.96
C GLU A 195 -9.94 3.10 -15.71
N ASN A 196 -9.90 2.12 -16.62
CA ASN A 196 -11.06 1.76 -17.45
C ASN A 196 -11.14 0.26 -17.80
N GLN A 197 -12.28 -0.13 -18.36
CA GLN A 197 -12.55 -1.53 -18.74
C GLN A 197 -11.64 -2.04 -19.85
N ASP A 198 -11.18 -1.16 -20.75
CA ASP A 198 -10.26 -1.53 -21.82
C ASP A 198 -8.90 -1.93 -21.26
N GLU A 199 -8.36 -1.16 -20.32
CA GLU A 199 -7.13 -1.46 -19.55
C GLU A 199 -7.23 -2.78 -18.78
N SER A 200 -8.34 -2.97 -18.04
CA SER A 200 -8.63 -4.24 -17.37
C SER A 200 -8.65 -5.42 -18.37
N ALA A 201 -9.25 -5.23 -19.54
CA ALA A 201 -9.27 -6.24 -20.59
C ALA A 201 -7.89 -6.51 -21.20
N GLN A 202 -6.93 -5.58 -21.15
CA GLN A 202 -5.54 -5.82 -21.58
C GLN A 202 -4.81 -6.77 -20.64
N LEU A 203 -5.17 -6.74 -19.36
CA LEU A 203 -4.58 -7.55 -18.31
C LEU A 203 -5.17 -8.97 -18.25
N LYS A 204 -6.33 -9.21 -18.87
CA LYS A 204 -6.93 -10.55 -18.96
C LYS A 204 -5.96 -11.55 -19.58
N GLY A 205 -5.75 -12.66 -18.90
CA GLY A 205 -4.82 -13.71 -19.32
C GLY A 205 -3.35 -13.43 -19.00
N SER A 206 -3.02 -12.26 -18.43
CA SER A 206 -1.75 -12.03 -17.76
C SER A 206 -1.75 -12.73 -16.40
N ASN A 207 -0.57 -13.12 -15.92
CA ASN A 207 -0.41 -13.80 -14.64
C ASN A 207 -0.39 -12.82 -13.45
N ILE A 208 -1.26 -11.80 -13.47
CA ILE A 208 -1.44 -10.86 -12.36
C ILE A 208 -2.52 -11.36 -11.41
N ASP A 209 -2.46 -10.93 -10.16
CA ASP A 209 -3.37 -11.40 -9.10
C ASP A 209 -4.49 -10.39 -8.85
N ALA A 210 -4.20 -9.09 -8.96
CA ALA A 210 -5.21 -8.06 -8.80
C ALA A 210 -4.85 -6.75 -9.52
N MET A 211 -5.80 -5.82 -9.51
CA MET A 211 -5.77 -4.52 -10.15
C MET A 211 -6.21 -3.45 -9.15
N GLN A 212 -5.60 -2.27 -9.26
CA GLN A 212 -5.97 -1.06 -8.52
C GLN A 212 -5.97 0.13 -9.48
N GLY A 213 -6.84 1.11 -9.24
CA GLY A 213 -6.92 2.34 -10.04
C GLY A 213 -8.34 2.88 -10.10
N TYR A 214 -8.52 3.96 -10.87
CA TYR A 214 -9.79 4.70 -10.92
C TYR A 214 -10.98 3.93 -11.48
N LEU A 215 -10.76 2.74 -12.05
CA LEU A 215 -11.85 1.82 -12.35
C LEU A 215 -12.61 1.41 -11.07
N PHE A 216 -11.94 1.40 -9.92
CA PHE A 216 -12.49 1.03 -8.62
C PHE A 216 -12.59 2.27 -7.74
N HIS A 217 -13.80 2.62 -7.31
CA HIS A 217 -14.04 3.83 -6.54
C HIS A 217 -13.51 3.68 -5.10
N PRO A 218 -12.82 4.69 -4.55
CA PRO A 218 -12.44 4.71 -3.14
C PRO A 218 -13.66 4.69 -2.23
N LEU A 219 -13.51 4.06 -1.07
CA LEU A 219 -14.57 3.87 -0.07
C LEU A 219 -14.08 4.33 1.30
N THR A 220 -14.97 4.78 2.17
CA THR A 220 -14.67 4.84 3.61
C THR A 220 -14.63 3.44 4.22
N LEU A 221 -14.08 3.28 5.43
CA LEU A 221 -14.13 2.00 6.16
C LEU A 221 -15.58 1.56 6.42
N ASP A 222 -16.48 2.49 6.75
CA ASP A 222 -17.90 2.22 6.94
C ASP A 222 -18.59 1.73 5.65
N GLU A 223 -18.32 2.38 4.51
CA GLU A 223 -18.85 1.96 3.22
C GLU A 223 -18.31 0.61 2.79
N LEU A 224 -17.02 0.34 3.03
CA LEU A 224 -16.36 -0.92 2.71
C LEU A 224 -17.07 -2.10 3.38
N VAL A 225 -17.35 -1.99 4.69
CA VAL A 225 -17.99 -3.08 5.43
C VAL A 225 -19.51 -3.19 5.18
N SER A 226 -20.11 -2.16 4.59
CA SER A 226 -21.53 -2.12 4.22
C SER A 226 -21.83 -2.65 2.82
N GLN A 227 -20.80 -3.02 2.04
CA GLN A 227 -20.99 -3.61 0.72
C GLN A 227 -21.75 -4.95 0.83
N PRO A 228 -22.72 -5.22 -0.06
CA PRO A 228 -23.40 -6.51 -0.09
C PRO A 228 -22.41 -7.63 -0.46
N SER A 229 -22.54 -8.77 0.23
CA SER A 229 -21.75 -9.99 0.00
C SER A 229 -22.04 -10.63 -1.36
#